data_AF-A0A5K8AII6-F1
#
_entry.id   AF-A0A5K8AII6-F1
#
_cell.length_a   1.000
_cell.length_b   1.000
_cell.length_c   1.000
_cell.angle_alpha   90.00
_cell.angle_beta   90.00
_cell.angle_gamma   90.00
#
_symmetry.space_group_name_H-M   'P 1'
#
loop_
_entity.id
_entity.type
_entity.pdbx_description
1 polymer ?
#
loop_
_entity_poly.entity_id
_entity_poly.type
_entity_poly.pdbx_seq_one_letter_code
_entity_poly.pdbx_strand_id
1 'polypeptide(L)' 'MYAGVKGDAEQNALQHFISLFRVVPIDAAIGKAGGLYRRDYGKSHGVGLADAILAATAESENAELKTLNIKHYPMFKTP' A
#
# COMPACT_ATOMS: atom_id res chain seq x y z
N MET A 1 -2.45 -5.59 8.72
CA MET A 1 -3.80 -6.18 8.90
C MET A 1 -3.80 -7.19 10.05
N TYR A 2 -2.95 -8.21 10.06
CA TYR A 2 -2.93 -9.25 11.11
C TYR A 2 -2.63 -8.78 12.54
N ALA A 3 -1.96 -7.65 12.73
CA ALA A 3 -1.55 -7.16 14.06
C ALA A 3 -2.68 -6.94 15.07
N GLY A 4 -3.93 -6.77 14.60
CA GLY A 4 -5.11 -6.57 15.46
C GLY A 4 -6.03 -7.79 15.60
N VAL A 5 -5.73 -8.89 14.92
CA VAL A 5 -6.61 -10.07 14.84
C VAL A 5 -6.56 -10.88 16.14
N LYS A 6 -7.73 -11.25 16.67
CA LYS A 6 -7.87 -12.03 17.90
C LYS A 6 -8.67 -13.30 17.68
N GLY A 7 -8.01 -14.44 17.89
CA GLY A 7 -8.62 -15.76 17.81
C GLY A 7 -8.99 -16.19 16.39
N ASP A 8 -9.46 -17.44 16.28
CA ASP A 8 -9.63 -18.11 14.98
C ASP A 8 -10.77 -17.51 14.15
N ALA A 9 -11.83 -17.02 14.78
CA ALA A 9 -12.97 -16.43 14.08
C ALA A 9 -12.58 -15.17 13.30
N GLU A 10 -11.84 -14.25 13.91
CA GLU A 10 -11.35 -13.04 13.24
C GLU A 10 -10.30 -13.37 12.17
N GLN A 11 -9.43 -14.36 12.43
CA GLN A 11 -8.43 -14.80 11.46
C GLN A 11 -9.08 -15.40 10.20
N ASN A 12 -10.08 -16.27 10.36
CA ASN A 12 -10.81 -16.87 9.25
C ASN A 12 -11.58 -15.82 8.45
N ALA A 13 -12.23 -14.87 9.12
CA ALA A 13 -12.91 -13.76 8.46
C ALA A 13 -11.93 -12.91 7.63
N LEU A 14 -10.75 -12.60 8.18
CA LEU A 14 -9.72 -11.85 7.46
C LEU A 14 -9.16 -12.63 6.26
N GLN A 15 -8.89 -13.93 6.42
CA GLN A 15 -8.38 -14.78 5.33
C GLN A 15 -9.40 -14.90 4.19
N HIS A 16 -10.68 -15.10 4.51
CA HIS A 16 -11.75 -15.10 3.51
C HIS A 16 -11.90 -13.76 2.80
N PHE A 17 -11.74 -12.64 3.52
CA PHE A 17 -11.79 -11.33 2.88
C PHE A 17 -10.61 -11.13 1.91
N ILE A 18 -9.38 -11.49 2.32
CA ILE A 18 -8.19 -11.36 1.48
C ILE A 18 -8.27 -12.27 0.24
N SER A 19 -8.85 -13.47 0.35
CA SER A 19 -8.94 -14.41 -0.78
C SER A 19 -9.80 -13.93 -1.94
N LEU A 20 -10.62 -12.89 -1.74
CA LEU A 20 -11.40 -12.24 -2.79
C LEU A 20 -10.53 -11.39 -3.73
N PHE A 21 -9.27 -11.12 -3.38
CA PHE A 21 -8.39 -10.22 -4.11
C PHE A 21 -7.15 -10.94 -4.63
N ARG A 22 -6.62 -10.44 -5.76
CA ARG A 22 -5.29 -10.81 -6.23
C ARG A 22 -4.25 -10.18 -5.30
N VAL A 23 -3.38 -11.01 -4.71
CA VAL A 23 -2.25 -10.54 -3.90
C VAL A 23 -1.03 -10.31 -4.81
N VAL A 24 -0.49 -9.10 -4.76
CA VAL A 24 0.73 -8.73 -5.49
C VAL A 24 1.93 -8.82 -4.52
N PRO A 25 2.92 -9.70 -4.77
CA PRO A 25 4.11 -9.77 -3.96
C PRO A 25 4.98 -8.53 -4.15
N ILE A 26 5.62 -8.05 -3.08
CA ILE A 26 6.60 -6.97 -3.16
C ILE A 26 7.93 -7.56 -3.62
N ASP A 27 8.44 -7.08 -4.73
CA ASP A 27 9.77 -7.42 -5.23
C ASP A 27 10.81 -6.32 -4.96
N ALA A 28 12.04 -6.52 -5.44
CA ALA A 28 13.12 -5.55 -5.26
C ALA A 28 12.86 -4.23 -5.99
N ALA A 29 12.16 -4.24 -7.13
CA ALA A 29 11.84 -3.04 -7.89
C ALA A 29 10.83 -2.17 -7.15
N ILE A 30 9.74 -2.78 -6.67
CA ILE A 30 8.73 -2.13 -5.83
C ILE A 30 9.35 -1.60 -4.54
N GLY A 31 10.17 -2.42 -3.86
CA GLY A 31 10.85 -2.01 -2.64
C GLY A 31 11.75 -0.79 -2.84
N LYS A 32 12.51 -0.76 -3.94
CA LYS A 32 13.35 0.40 -4.29
C LYS A 32 12.50 1.63 -4.60
N ALA A 33 11.48 1.51 -5.43
CA ALA A 33 10.61 2.62 -5.81
C ALA A 33 9.88 3.22 -4.59
N GLY A 34 9.30 2.38 -3.73
CA GLY A 34 8.65 2.85 -2.51
C GLY A 34 9.64 3.50 -1.53
N GLY A 35 10.88 3.01 -1.45
CA GLY A 35 11.93 3.68 -0.69
C GLY A 35 12.21 5.11 -1.19
N LEU A 36 12.24 5.31 -2.51
CA LEU A 36 12.42 6.63 -3.13
C LEU A 36 11.22 7.55 -2.84
N TYR A 37 9.99 7.05 -2.95
CA TYR A 37 8.80 7.83 -2.57
C TYR A 37 8.80 8.24 -1.10
N ARG A 38 9.15 7.35 -0.18
CA ARG A 38 9.27 7.71 1.24
C ARG A 38 10.37 8.75 1.46
N ARG A 39 11.49 8.67 0.75
CA ARG A 39 12.56 9.67 0.81
C ARG A 39 12.06 11.05 0.36
N ASP A 40 11.35 11.11 -0.77
CA ASP A 40 11.00 12.37 -1.43
C ASP A 40 9.77 13.04 -0.78
N TYR A 41 8.77 12.25 -0.36
CA TYR A 41 7.50 12.75 0.19
C TYR A 41 7.34 12.57 1.70
N GLY A 42 8.25 11.83 2.33
CA GLY A 42 8.09 11.45 3.72
C GLY A 42 8.16 12.60 4.71
N LYS A 43 9.05 13.58 4.47
CA LYS A 43 9.18 14.78 5.31
C LYS A 43 8.15 15.85 4.96
N SER A 44 7.80 15.97 3.69
CA SER A 44 6.95 17.06 3.17
C SER A 44 5.46 16.77 3.31
N HIS A 45 5.04 15.52 3.10
CA HIS A 45 3.63 15.11 3.05
C HIS A 45 3.28 14.02 4.07
N GLY A 46 4.22 13.69 4.97
CA GLY A 46 4.01 12.68 6.01
C GLY A 46 3.88 11.25 5.48
N VAL A 47 4.21 10.99 4.21
CA VAL A 47 4.02 9.68 3.55
C VAL A 47 4.75 8.59 4.34
N GLY A 48 4.02 7.60 4.85
CA GLY A 48 4.61 6.47 5.56
C GLY A 48 5.28 5.46 4.64
N LEU A 49 6.00 4.48 5.22
CA LEU A 49 6.57 3.39 4.43
C LEU A 49 5.48 2.57 3.73
N ALA A 50 4.38 2.28 4.43
CA ALA A 50 3.26 1.53 3.87
C ALA A 50 2.59 2.26 2.70
N ASP A 51 2.36 3.57 2.83
CA ASP A 51 1.80 4.40 1.75
C ASP A 51 2.73 4.40 0.53
N ALA A 52 4.04 4.56 0.76
CA ALA A 52 5.03 4.59 -0.29
C ALA A 52 5.17 3.25 -1.03
N ILE A 53 5.15 2.13 -0.31
CA ILE A 53 5.13 0.79 -0.91
C ILE A 53 3.84 0.59 -1.70
N LEU A 54 2.68 0.97 -1.15
CA LEU A 54 1.40 0.82 -1.84
C LEU A 54 1.35 1.61 -3.16
N ALA A 55 1.89 2.84 -3.14
CA ALA A 55 2.00 3.66 -4.34
C ALA A 55 2.92 3.01 -5.39
N ALA A 56 4.09 2.51 -4.98
CA ALA A 56 5.02 1.84 -5.88
C ALA A 56 4.44 0.57 -6.49
N THR A 57 3.68 -0.21 -5.70
CA THR A 57 2.97 -1.39 -6.21
C THR A 57 1.91 -1.00 -7.24
N ALA A 58 1.12 0.05 -6.97
CA ALA A 58 0.09 0.50 -7.91
C ALA A 58 0.71 1.00 -9.23
N GLU A 59 1.81 1.76 -9.18
CA GLU A 59 2.54 2.19 -10.38
C GLU A 59 3.11 0.99 -11.16
N SER A 60 3.75 0.03 -10.47
CA SER A 60 4.33 -1.17 -11.09
C SER A 60 3.29 -2.06 -11.77
N GLU A 61 2.09 -2.14 -11.20
CA GLU A 61 0.97 -2.93 -11.74
C GLU A 61 0.13 -2.14 -12.76
N ASN A 62 0.50 -0.90 -13.08
CA ASN A 62 -0.29 0.03 -13.89
C ASN A 62 -1.76 0.11 -13.43
N ALA A 63 -1.96 0.12 -12.12
CA ALA A 63 -3.26 0.09 -11.47
C ALA A 63 -3.62 1.47 -10.92
N GLU A 64 -4.91 1.81 -10.94
CA GLU A 64 -5.40 3.03 -10.32
C GLU A 64 -5.57 2.84 -8.81
N LEU A 65 -4.87 3.64 -8.00
CA LEU A 65 -5.04 3.61 -6.54
C LEU A 65 -6.32 4.34 -6.13
N LYS A 66 -7.32 3.60 -5.66
CA LYS A 66 -8.51 4.16 -5.01
C LYS A 66 -8.26 4.33 -3.52
N THR A 67 -8.32 5.56 -3.02
CA THR A 67 -8.03 5.88 -1.61
C THR A 67 -8.88 7.04 -1.10
N LEU A 68 -9.21 7.01 0.19
CA LEU A 68 -9.80 8.15 0.90
C LEU A 68 -8.71 9.09 1.47
N ASN A 69 -7.46 8.63 1.55
CA ASN A 69 -6.34 9.38 2.12
C ASN A 69 -5.48 10.06 1.05
N ILE A 70 -6.12 10.79 0.14
CA ILE A 70 -5.48 11.37 -1.07
C ILE A 70 -4.19 12.14 -0.74
N LYS A 71 -4.16 12.85 0.40
CA LYS A 71 -3.00 13.63 0.86
C LYS A 71 -1.72 12.80 1.07
N HIS A 72 -1.84 11.49 1.32
CA HIS A 72 -0.70 10.58 1.51
C HIS A 72 -0.10 10.09 0.18
N TYR A 73 -0.74 10.42 -0.95
CA TYR A 73 -0.32 9.94 -2.26
C TYR A 73 0.03 11.08 -3.23
N PRO A 74 0.91 12.03 -2.84
CA PRO A 74 1.27 13.18 -3.69
C PRO A 74 2.06 12.80 -4.94
N MET A 75 2.56 11.56 -5.05
CA MET A 75 3.25 11.04 -6.23
C MET A 75 2.29 10.79 -7.40
N PHE A 76 1.00 10.58 -7.13
CA PHE A 76 -0.01 10.50 -8.17
C PHE A 76 -0.53 11.89 -8.47
N LYS A 77 -0.52 12.26 -9.75
CA LYS A 77 -1.25 13.45 -10.20
C LYS A 77 -2.73 13.14 -10.05
N THR A 78 -3.41 13.84 -9.14
CA THR A 78 -4.87 13.89 -9.17
C THR A 78 -5.30 14.42 -10.54
N PRO A 79 -6.30 13.80 -11.20
CA PRO A 79 -6.98 14.44 -12.32
C PRO A 79 -7.64 15.76 -11.87
#